data_AF-A0A0R1LPA1-F1
#
_entry.id   AF-A0A0R1LPA1-F1
#
_cell.length_a   1.000
_cell.length_b   1.000
_cell.length_c   1.000
_cell.angle_alpha   90.00
_cell.angle_beta   90.00
_cell.angle_gamma   90.00
#
_symmetry.space_group_name_H-M   'P 1'
#
loop_
_entity.id
_entity.type
_entity.pdbx_description
1 polymer ?
#
loop_
_entity_poly.entity_id
_entity_poly.type
_entity_poly.pdbx_seq_one_letter_code
_entity_poly.pdbx_strand_id
1 'polypeptide(L)' 'MNTDNQLDPTKLITQLDAVEFPYHKKLVWGTVLEISTDSLLVDLQVGDDYVQVDVPRKDVTHVVQQDN' A
#
# COMPACT_ATOMS: atom_id res chain seq x y z
N MET A 1 15.99 -1.38 23.03
CA MET A 1 15.76 -1.34 21.57
C MET A 1 15.41 -2.75 21.13
N ASN A 2 14.12 -3.00 20.94
CA ASN A 2 13.53 -4.22 20.40
C ASN A 2 12.28 -3.69 19.69
N THR A 3 11.91 -4.08 18.49
CA THR A 3 12.46 -4.97 17.48
C THR A 3 11.67 -4.59 16.23
N ASP A 4 12.28 -4.72 15.06
CA ASP A 4 11.60 -5.15 13.82
C ASP A 4 10.07 -4.93 13.82
N ASN A 5 9.63 -3.77 13.30
CA ASN A 5 8.23 -3.54 12.97
C ASN A 5 7.95 -4.35 11.70
N GLN A 6 7.97 -5.69 11.82
CA GLN A 6 7.52 -6.57 10.77
C GLN A 6 6.07 -6.22 10.50
N LEU A 7 5.80 -5.95 9.24
CA LEU A 7 4.46 -5.76 8.78
C LEU A 7 3.68 -7.04 9.07
N ASP A 8 2.74 -7.01 10.02
CA ASP A 8 1.73 -8.05 10.12
C ASP A 8 0.82 -7.89 8.89
N PRO A 9 0.88 -8.77 7.87
CA PRO A 9 -0.02 -8.68 6.71
C PRO A 9 -1.50 -8.95 7.10
N THR A 10 -1.72 -9.29 8.37
CA THR A 10 -3.02 -9.43 9.03
C THR A 10 -3.57 -8.11 9.59
N LYS A 11 -2.76 -7.04 9.67
CA LYS A 11 -3.25 -5.72 10.06
C LYS A 11 -4.30 -5.30 9.03
N LEU A 12 -5.49 -4.95 9.50
CA LEU A 12 -6.61 -4.57 8.64
C LEU A 12 -6.20 -3.32 7.85
N ILE A 13 -5.88 -3.52 6.57
CA ILE A 13 -5.68 -2.44 5.61
C ILE A 13 -7.00 -1.68 5.52
N THR A 14 -6.94 -0.35 5.62
CA THR A 14 -8.08 0.54 5.46
C THR A 14 -7.95 1.37 4.18
N GLN A 15 -9.05 2.00 3.73
CA GLN A 15 -9.07 2.87 2.53
C GLN A 15 -8.31 4.20 2.72
N LEU A 16 -7.57 4.38 3.81
CA LEU A 16 -6.75 5.57 4.03
C LEU A 16 -5.30 5.21 4.35
N ASP A 17 -4.97 3.92 4.34
CA ASP A 17 -3.61 3.47 4.57
C ASP A 17 -2.77 3.69 3.31
N ALA A 18 -1.51 4.07 3.51
CA ALA A 18 -0.52 4.06 2.45
C ALA A 18 0.12 2.68 2.38
N VAL A 19 0.26 2.11 1.18
CA VAL A 19 0.91 0.83 0.95
C VAL A 19 2.13 0.98 0.07
N GLU A 20 3.18 0.24 0.41
CA GLU A 20 4.35 0.05 -0.43
C GLU A 20 4.19 -1.25 -1.22
N PHE A 21 4.47 -1.19 -2.52
CA PHE A 21 4.37 -2.33 -3.42
C PHE A 21 5.33 -2.16 -4.62
N PRO A 22 5.71 -3.26 -5.31
CA PRO A 22 6.56 -3.19 -6.48
C PRO A 22 5.79 -2.70 -7.71
N TYR A 23 6.27 -1.60 -8.31
CA TYR A 23 5.76 -1.04 -9.56
C TYR A 23 6.93 -0.67 -10.48
N HIS A 24 6.93 -1.14 -11.74
CA HIS A 24 8.01 -0.86 -12.72
C HIS A 24 9.44 -1.08 -12.18
N LYS A 25 9.67 -2.20 -11.48
CA LYS A 25 10.96 -2.59 -10.88
C LYS A 25 11.47 -1.65 -9.77
N LYS A 26 10.61 -0.81 -9.21
CA LYS A 26 10.88 0.02 -8.04
C LYS A 26 9.81 -0.24 -6.98
N LEU A 27 10.15 -0.04 -5.71
CA LEU A 27 9.15 0.05 -4.66
C LEU A 27 8.58 1.46 -4.68
N VAL A 28 7.26 1.54 -4.69
CA VAL A 28 6.52 2.81 -4.70
C VAL A 28 5.51 2.81 -3.58
N TRP A 29 5.10 4.01 -3.20
CA TRP A 29 4.10 4.25 -2.17
C TRP A 29 2.83 4.77 -2.83
N GLY A 30 1.68 4.24 -2.43
CA GLY A 30 0.40 4.75 -2.86
C GLY A 30 -0.66 4.64 -1.78
N THR A 31 -1.71 5.45 -1.88
CA THR A 31 -2.81 5.48 -0.91
C THR A 31 -3.90 4.54 -1.36
N VAL A 32 -4.32 3.60 -0.50
CA VAL A 32 -5.44 2.70 -0.81
C VAL A 32 -6.70 3.55 -1.00
N LEU A 33 -7.44 3.34 -2.08
CA LEU A 33 -8.74 3.95 -2.33
C LEU A 33 -9.87 2.95 -2.08
N GLU A 34 -9.71 1.72 -2.56
CA GLU A 34 -10.70 0.66 -2.44
C GLU A 34 -10.04 -0.68 -2.10
N ILE A 35 -10.76 -1.50 -1.34
CA ILE A 35 -10.28 -2.80 -0.88
C ILE A 35 -11.21 -3.85 -1.46
N SER A 36 -10.66 -4.66 -2.35
CA SER A 36 -11.31 -5.87 -2.85
C SER A 36 -10.81 -7.10 -2.10
N THR A 37 -11.47 -8.24 -2.33
CA THR A 37 -11.08 -9.51 -1.71
C THR A 37 -9.62 -9.85 -2.01
N ASP A 38 -9.22 -9.72 -3.28
CA ASP A 38 -7.92 -10.18 -3.80
C ASP A 38 -6.92 -9.04 -4.10
N SER A 39 -7.40 -7.81 -4.29
CA SER A 39 -6.60 -6.64 -4.67
C SER A 39 -6.97 -5.38 -3.90
N LEU A 40 -6.10 -4.39 -3.98
CA LEU A 40 -6.29 -3.03 -3.49
C LEU A 40 -6.25 -2.10 -4.70
N LEU A 41 -7.24 -1.23 -4.83
CA LEU A 41 -7.12 -0.09 -5.74
C LEU A 41 -6.32 0.98 -5.01
N VAL A 42 -5.17 1.35 -5.54
CA VAL A 42 -4.24 2.28 -4.91
C VAL A 42 -4.00 3.48 -5.80
N ASP A 43 -4.07 4.67 -5.24
CA ASP A 43 -3.68 5.91 -5.92
C ASP A 43 -2.18 6.13 -5.77
N LEU A 44 -1.46 6.06 -6.88
CA LEU A 44 -0.03 6.24 -6.96
C LEU A 44 0.28 7.62 -7.54
N GLN A 45 1.03 8.43 -6.78
CA GLN A 45 1.52 9.71 -7.28
C GLN A 45 2.72 9.51 -8.21
N VAL A 46 2.62 10.01 -9.45
CA VAL A 46 3.69 9.95 -10.45
C VAL A 46 3.98 11.35 -10.96
N GLY A 47 4.96 12.00 -10.34
CA GLY A 47 5.21 13.43 -10.59
C GLY A 47 4.09 14.28 -10.02
N ASP A 48 3.46 15.09 -10.87
CA ASP A 48 2.33 15.96 -10.50
C ASP A 48 0.95 15.29 -10.73
N ASP A 49 0.93 14.08 -11.30
CA ASP A 49 -0.28 13.32 -11.61
C ASP A 49 -0.53 12.17 -10.62
N TYR A 50 -1.77 11.68 -10.60
CA TYR A 50 -2.20 10.51 -9.85
C TYR A 50 -2.68 9.42 -10.81
N VAL A 51 -2.20 8.20 -10.62
CA VAL A 51 -2.61 7.03 -11.40
C VAL A 51 -3.13 5.96 -10.47
N GLN A 52 -4.29 5.39 -10.79
CA GLN A 52 -4.86 4.29 -10.03
C GLN A 52 -4.28 2.96 -10.51
N VAL A 53 -3.79 2.15 -9.57
CA VAL A 53 -3.17 0.86 -9.84
C VAL A 53 -3.87 -0.21 -9.02
N ASP A 54 -4.23 -1.32 -9.66
CA ASP A 54 -4.70 -2.51 -8.95
C ASP A 54 -3.48 -3.29 -8.43
N VAL A 55 -3.37 -3.40 -7.11
CA VAL A 55 -2.25 -4.02 -6.40
C VAL A 55 -2.75 -5.29 -5.73
N PRO A 56 -2.28 -6.48 -6.15
CA PRO A 56 -2.62 -7.72 -5.46
C PRO A 56 -2.15 -7.66 -4.01
N ARG A 57 -2.99 -8.09 -3.07
CA ARG A 57 -2.67 -7.98 -1.62
C ARG A 57 -1.38 -8.71 -1.23
N LYS A 58 -1.04 -9.77 -1.96
CA LYS A 58 0.22 -10.54 -1.80
C LYS A 58 1.48 -9.76 -2.18
N ASP A 59 1.35 -8.72 -3.00
CA ASP A 59 2.46 -7.93 -3.52
C ASP A 59 2.74 -6.70 -2.63
N VAL A 60 1.88 -6.43 -1.64
CA VAL A 60 2.10 -5.37 -0.65
C VAL A 60 3.26 -5.77 0.26
N THR A 61 4.30 -4.94 0.28
CA THR A 61 5.52 -5.14 1.08
C THR A 61 5.43 -4.43 2.42
N HIS A 62 4.76 -3.28 2.44
CA HIS A 62 4.58 -2.46 3.64
C HIS A 62 3.20 -1.80 3.65
N VAL A 63 2.60 -1.62 4.82
CA VAL A 63 1.36 -0.87 5.07
C VAL A 63 1.67 0.14 6.17
N VAL A 64 1.66 1.42 5.83
CA VAL A 64 1.67 2.52 6.79
C VAL A 64 0.22 2.94 7.00
N GLN A 65 -0.28 2.71 8.20
CA GLN A 65 -1.50 3.38 8.61
C GLN A 65 -1.21 4.87 8.65
N GLN A 66 -2.02 5.66 7.95
CA GLN A 66 -2.01 7.09 8.19
C GLN A 66 -2.70 7.29 9.54
N ASP A 67 -1.93 7.09 10.61
CA ASP A 67 -2.25 7.62 11.92
C ASP A 67 -2.40 9.12 11.71
N ASN A 68 -3.64 9.58 11.75
CA ASN A 68 -3.90 10.97 12.03
C ASN A 68 -3.60 11.23 13.51
#